data_AF-A0A9X1LC31-F1
#
_entry.id   AF-A0A9X1LC31-F1
#
_cell.length_a   1.000
_cell.length_b   1.000
_cell.length_c   1.000
_cell.angle_alpha   90.00
_cell.angle_beta   90.00
_cell.angle_gamma   90.00
#
_symmetry.space_group_name_H-M   'P 1'
#
loop_
_entity.id
_entity.type
_entity.pdbx_description
1 polymer ?
#
loop_
_entity_poly.entity_id
_entity_poly.type
_entity_poly.pdbx_seq_one_letter_code
_entity_poly.pdbx_strand_id
1 'polypeptide(L)'
;MILSTTSTIQGREVERYLGVVFGDSVLGVNVFKDLLGGLRDIIGGRSGTYERELGAARDAALQGLLAQAQSLGADAVIGIDIDYEVLGSNNGMLMVSASGTAVALKREGIEPPASPWTRPGG
;
A
#
# COMPACT_ATOMS: atom_id res chain seq x y z
N MET A 1 -8.89 3.07 5.72
CA MET A 1 -7.50 2.74 6.12
C MET A 1 -6.57 3.63 5.33
N ILE A 2 -5.58 4.26 5.97
CA ILE A 2 -4.59 5.12 5.29
C ILE A 2 -3.45 4.22 4.78
N LEU A 3 -3.00 4.43 3.54
CA LEU A 3 -1.82 3.77 2.98
C LEU A 3 -0.79 4.85 2.66
N SER A 4 0.45 4.69 3.13
CA SER A 4 1.52 5.64 2.84
C SER A 4 2.85 4.94 2.62
N THR A 5 3.62 5.45 1.65
CA THR A 5 5.03 5.09 1.47
C THR A 5 5.93 5.81 2.49
N THR A 6 5.44 6.85 3.17
CA THR A 6 6.16 7.51 4.26
C THR A 6 6.10 6.69 5.54
N SER A 7 7.12 6.83 6.39
CA SER A 7 7.20 6.16 7.70
C SER A 7 6.35 6.81 8.80
N THR A 8 5.68 7.93 8.51
CA THR A 8 4.81 8.66 9.45
C THR A 8 3.61 9.25 8.73
N ILE A 9 2.54 9.53 9.48
CA ILE A 9 1.34 10.24 9.00
C ILE A 9 1.28 11.59 9.71
N GLN A 10 1.27 12.68 8.94
CA GLN A 10 1.23 14.03 9.52
C GLN A 10 -0.03 14.24 10.35
N GLY A 11 0.12 14.83 11.53
CA GLY A 11 -0.99 15.11 12.45
C GLY A 11 -1.57 13.89 13.18
N ARG A 12 -1.02 12.69 12.97
CA ARG A 12 -1.50 11.46 13.62
C ARG A 12 -0.34 10.69 14.24
N GLU A 13 -0.47 10.36 15.52
CA GLU A 13 0.52 9.56 16.25
C GLU A 13 0.21 8.06 16.09
N VAL A 14 1.24 7.23 15.90
CA VAL A 14 1.11 5.77 15.94
C VAL A 14 0.97 5.33 17.39
N GLU A 15 -0.14 4.65 17.71
CA GLU A 15 -0.38 4.10 19.05
C GLU A 15 0.22 2.71 19.20
N ARG A 16 0.08 1.85 18.17
CA ARG A 16 0.63 0.49 18.17
C ARG A 16 1.11 0.09 16.78
N TYR A 17 2.23 -0.63 16.74
CA TYR A 17 2.70 -1.36 15.58
C TYR A 17 2.13 -2.78 15.63
N LEU A 18 1.47 -3.20 14.56
CA LEU A 18 0.72 -4.47 14.49
C LEU A 18 1.47 -5.54 13.69
N GLY A 19 2.65 -5.20 13.17
CA GLY A 19 3.51 -6.10 12.42
C GLY A 19 3.63 -5.71 10.95
N VAL A 20 4.49 -6.44 10.24
CA VAL A 20 4.69 -6.29 8.80
C VAL A 20 3.56 -7.02 8.07
N VAL A 21 3.06 -6.40 7.02
CA VAL A 21 2.03 -6.95 6.13
C VAL A 21 2.53 -6.97 4.70
N PHE A 22 1.98 -7.89 3.92
CA PHE A 22 2.36 -8.21 2.55
C PHE A 22 1.12 -8.40 1.69
N GLY A 23 1.27 -8.13 0.40
CA GLY A 23 0.30 -8.52 -0.60
C GLY A 23 0.98 -8.69 -1.95
N ASP A 24 0.66 -9.80 -2.61
CA ASP A 24 1.34 -10.21 -3.84
C ASP A 24 0.34 -10.38 -4.98
N SER A 25 0.76 -10.06 -6.19
CA SER A 25 0.01 -10.30 -7.42
C SER A 25 0.95 -10.78 -8.52
N VAL A 26 0.55 -11.82 -9.26
CA VAL A 26 1.36 -12.41 -10.32
C VAL A 26 0.67 -12.24 -11.67
N LEU A 27 1.37 -11.56 -12.60
CA LEU A 27 1.02 -11.47 -14.00
C LEU A 27 1.55 -12.71 -14.73
N GLY A 28 0.63 -13.45 -15.35
CA GLY A 28 0.93 -14.68 -16.08
C GLY A 28 1.71 -14.49 -17.37
N VAL A 29 2.18 -15.61 -17.94
CA VAL A 29 3.15 -15.61 -19.04
C VAL A 29 2.69 -14.90 -20.31
N ASN A 30 1.40 -15.03 -20.65
CA ASN A 30 0.87 -14.39 -21.85
C ASN A 30 0.79 -12.86 -21.67
N VAL A 31 0.29 -12.41 -20.52
CA VAL A 31 0.17 -10.97 -20.19
C VAL A 31 1.55 -10.30 -20.11
N PHE A 32 2.53 -10.97 -19.49
CA PHE A 32 3.89 -10.43 -19.41
C PHE A 32 4.59 -10.36 -20.77
N LYS A 33 4.40 -11.36 -21.64
CA LYS A 33 4.93 -11.33 -23.02
C LYS A 33 4.32 -10.18 -23.83
N ASP A 34 3.01 -9.99 -23.72
CA ASP A 34 2.32 -8.89 -24.40
C ASP A 34 2.80 -7.52 -23.90
N LEU A 35 3.06 -7.40 -22.59
CA LEU A 35 3.66 -6.22 -21.98
C LEU A 35 5.07 -5.95 -22.51
N LEU A 36 5.95 -6.95 -22.55
CA LEU A 36 7.31 -6.80 -23.08
C LEU A 36 7.35 -6.54 -24.59
N GLY A 37 6.42 -7.15 -25.34
CA GLY A 37 6.22 -6.87 -26.77
C GLY A 37 5.84 -5.42 -26.98
N GLY A 38 4.84 -4.93 -26.21
CA GLY A 38 4.41 -3.54 -26.23
C GLY A 38 5.52 -2.56 -25.87
N LEU A 39 6.35 -2.84 -24.84
CA LEU A 39 7.46 -1.96 -24.43
C LEU A 39 8.50 -1.70 -25.52
N ARG A 40 8.75 -2.67 -26.40
CA ARG A 40 9.72 -2.51 -27.51
C ARG A 40 9.23 -1.56 -28.59
N ASP A 41 7.92 -1.39 -28.73
CA ASP A 41 7.30 -0.53 -29.75
C ASP A 41 7.03 0.91 -29.26
N ILE A 42 7.37 1.21 -27.98
CA ILE A 42 7.04 2.50 -27.34
C ILE A 42 8.21 3.46 -27.44
N ILE A 43 8.27 4.14 -28.59
CA ILE A 43 8.91 5.45 -28.70
C ILE A 43 7.80 6.50 -28.48
N GLY A 44 7.66 7.01 -27.25
CA GLY A 44 7.16 8.38 -27.04
C GLY A 44 5.66 8.63 -26.76
N GLY A 45 4.87 7.71 -26.20
CA GLY A 45 3.52 8.09 -25.75
C GLY A 45 2.74 6.98 -25.05
N ARG A 46 2.32 7.25 -23.82
CA ARG A 46 1.50 6.41 -22.91
C ARG A 46 0.68 5.33 -23.62
N SER A 47 1.12 4.10 -23.46
CA SER A 47 0.53 2.95 -24.15
C SER A 47 -0.40 2.26 -23.17
N GLY A 48 -1.68 2.58 -23.27
CA GLY A 48 -2.68 2.31 -22.23
C GLY A 48 -2.94 0.84 -21.86
N THR A 49 -2.33 -0.13 -22.55
CA THR A 49 -2.49 -1.56 -22.24
C THR A 49 -1.51 -2.01 -21.15
N TYR A 50 -0.20 -1.71 -21.24
CA TYR A 50 0.74 -2.14 -20.21
C TYR A 50 0.55 -1.36 -18.89
N GLU A 51 0.24 -0.05 -18.97
CA GLU A 51 -0.05 0.77 -17.78
C GLU A 51 -1.24 0.19 -17.01
N ARG A 52 -2.24 -0.34 -17.74
CA ARG A 52 -3.43 -0.96 -17.16
C ARG A 52 -3.12 -2.28 -16.48
N GLU A 53 -2.38 -3.18 -17.14
CA GLU A 53 -2.03 -4.49 -16.55
C GLU A 53 -1.13 -4.33 -15.33
N LEU A 54 -0.12 -3.45 -15.38
CA LEU A 54 0.71 -3.14 -14.20
C LEU A 54 -0.07 -2.40 -13.11
N GLY A 55 -1.03 -1.56 -13.48
CA GLY A 55 -1.95 -0.92 -12.54
C GLY A 55 -2.79 -1.97 -11.80
N ALA A 56 -3.43 -2.87 -12.54
CA ALA A 56 -4.26 -3.93 -11.99
C ALA A 56 -3.47 -4.87 -11.06
N ALA A 57 -2.24 -5.22 -11.43
CA ALA A 57 -1.37 -6.04 -10.57
C ALA A 57 -0.97 -5.32 -9.27
N ARG A 58 -0.64 -4.02 -9.33
CA ARG A 58 -0.41 -3.20 -8.13
C ARG A 58 -1.64 -3.12 -7.25
N ASP A 59 -2.81 -2.87 -7.84
CA ASP A 59 -4.05 -2.76 -7.09
C ASP A 59 -4.35 -4.08 -6.37
N ALA A 60 -4.18 -5.22 -7.05
CA ALA A 60 -4.35 -6.54 -6.44
C ALA A 60 -3.38 -6.78 -5.27
N ALA A 61 -2.10 -6.43 -5.43
CA ALA A 61 -1.09 -6.53 -4.36
C ALA A 61 -1.47 -5.65 -3.16
N LEU A 62 -1.84 -4.39 -3.40
CA LEU A 62 -2.27 -3.46 -2.35
C LEU A 62 -3.57 -3.90 -1.65
N GLN A 63 -4.51 -4.52 -2.38
CA GLN A 63 -5.72 -5.09 -1.77
C GLN A 63 -5.39 -6.25 -0.83
N GLY A 64 -4.45 -7.14 -1.19
CA GLY A 64 -3.97 -8.21 -0.31
C GLY A 64 -3.34 -7.65 0.98
N LEU A 65 -2.45 -6.67 0.83
CA LEU A 65 -1.81 -5.97 1.94
C LEU A 65 -2.84 -5.28 2.85
N LEU A 66 -3.84 -4.63 2.27
CA LEU A 66 -4.92 -3.97 2.99
C LEU A 66 -5.80 -4.96 3.75
N ALA A 67 -6.17 -6.08 3.12
CA ALA A 67 -6.97 -7.13 3.76
C ALA A 67 -6.23 -7.74 4.96
N GLN A 68 -4.93 -7.98 4.82
CA GLN A 68 -4.10 -8.46 5.93
C GLN A 68 -4.05 -7.43 7.06
N ALA A 69 -3.76 -6.16 6.76
CA ALA A 69 -3.74 -5.09 7.76
C ALA A 69 -5.10 -4.92 8.48
N GLN A 70 -6.20 -5.07 7.75
CA GLN A 70 -7.56 -5.00 8.32
C GLN A 70 -7.81 -6.15 9.30
N SER A 71 -7.34 -7.36 8.98
CA SER A 71 -7.46 -8.51 9.89
C SER A 71 -6.73 -8.32 11.22
N LEU A 72 -5.71 -7.44 11.24
CA LEU A 72 -4.95 -7.07 12.44
C LEU A 72 -5.57 -5.89 13.21
N GLY A 73 -6.66 -5.29 12.70
CA GLY A 73 -7.30 -4.12 13.29
C GLY A 73 -6.50 -2.83 13.08
N ALA A 74 -5.73 -2.73 11.99
CA ALA A 74 -4.96 -1.54 11.66
C ALA A 74 -5.86 -0.38 11.19
N ASP A 75 -5.44 0.84 11.49
CA ASP A 75 -6.02 2.07 10.94
C ASP A 75 -5.27 2.52 9.69
N ALA A 76 -3.97 2.18 9.61
CA ALA A 76 -3.09 2.54 8.51
C ALA A 76 -2.01 1.48 8.23
N VAL A 77 -1.42 1.56 7.03
CA VAL A 77 -0.15 0.92 6.69
C VAL A 77 0.82 2.00 6.25
N ILE A 78 1.99 2.04 6.87
CA ILE A 78 3.05 3.03 6.64
C ILE A 78 4.32 2.36 6.14
N GLY A 79 5.21 3.14 5.53
CA GLY A 79 6.45 2.63 4.95
C GLY A 79 6.19 1.59 3.87
N ILE A 80 5.16 1.79 3.06
CA ILE A 80 4.84 0.88 1.97
C ILE A 80 5.95 0.91 0.93
N ASP A 81 6.41 -0.28 0.55
CA ASP A 81 7.33 -0.50 -0.57
C ASP A 81 6.68 -1.43 -1.59
N ILE A 82 6.97 -1.21 -2.88
CA ILE A 82 6.41 -2.00 -3.98
C ILE A 82 7.54 -2.47 -4.89
N ASP A 83 7.72 -3.78 -4.94
CA ASP A 83 8.73 -4.46 -5.73
C ASP A 83 8.13 -5.19 -6.93
N TYR A 84 8.91 -5.25 -8.01
CA TYR A 84 8.57 -5.98 -9.22
C TYR A 84 9.66 -7.02 -9.51
N GLU A 85 9.27 -8.29 -9.55
CA GLU A 85 10.19 -9.39 -9.77
C GLU A 85 9.78 -10.24 -10.96
N VAL A 86 10.71 -10.48 -11.88
CA VAL A 86 10.48 -11.38 -13.01
C VAL A 86 10.75 -12.82 -12.57
N LEU A 87 9.73 -13.67 -12.71
CA LEU A 87 9.75 -15.06 -12.27
C LEU A 87 9.70 -16.07 -13.43
N GLY A 88 10.11 -17.31 -13.13
CA GLY A 88 10.07 -18.45 -14.03
C GLY A 88 11.35 -18.64 -14.84
N SER A 89 11.66 -19.88 -15.20
CA SER A 89 12.89 -20.28 -15.91
C SER A 89 13.09 -19.62 -17.28
N ASN A 90 12.01 -19.10 -17.87
CA ASN A 90 12.02 -18.38 -19.14
C ASN A 90 11.73 -16.87 -18.97
N ASN A 91 11.86 -16.32 -17.75
CA ASN A 91 11.47 -14.96 -17.42
C ASN A 91 10.03 -14.67 -17.89
N GLY A 92 9.14 -15.61 -17.63
CA GLY A 92 7.81 -15.61 -18.21
C GLY A 92 6.81 -14.80 -17.40
N MET A 93 6.98 -14.65 -16.10
CA MET A 93 5.98 -14.07 -15.20
C MET A 93 6.52 -12.80 -14.56
N LEU A 94 5.62 -11.92 -14.12
CA LEU A 94 5.97 -10.74 -13.33
C LEU A 94 5.18 -10.77 -12.02
N MET A 95 5.89 -10.83 -10.92
CA MET A 95 5.33 -10.66 -9.59
C MET A 95 5.42 -9.18 -9.19
N VAL A 96 4.34 -8.68 -8.60
CA VAL A 96 4.28 -7.41 -7.91
C VAL A 96 4.06 -7.73 -6.44
N SER A 97 5.01 -7.35 -5.59
CA SER A 97 4.90 -7.52 -4.14
C SER A 97 4.79 -6.15 -3.50
N ALA A 98 3.85 -5.98 -2.59
CA ALA A 98 3.72 -4.81 -1.74
C ALA A 98 3.97 -5.22 -0.30
N SER A 99 4.83 -4.50 0.40
CA SER A 99 5.09 -4.71 1.83
C SER A 99 4.93 -3.40 2.61
N GLY A 100 4.67 -3.48 3.90
CA GLY A 100 4.57 -2.30 4.76
C GLY A 100 4.33 -2.66 6.21
N THR A 101 4.21 -1.64 7.07
CA THR A 101 3.95 -1.85 8.50
C THR A 101 2.54 -1.45 8.87
N ALA A 102 1.74 -2.41 9.34
CA ALA A 102 0.40 -2.15 9.84
C ALA A 102 0.44 -1.45 11.20
N VAL A 103 -0.32 -0.38 11.36
CA VAL A 103 -0.34 0.45 12.58
C VAL A 103 -1.75 0.82 13.01
N ALA A 104 -1.97 0.88 14.33
CA ALA A 104 -3.12 1.54 14.93
C ALA A 104 -2.75 2.99 15.24
N LEU A 105 -3.62 3.93 14.87
CA LEU A 105 -3.39 5.35 15.10
C LEU A 105 -4.12 5.80 16.35
N LYS A 106 -3.48 6.70 17.10
CA LYS A 106 -4.11 7.34 18.24
C LYS A 106 -5.41 8.00 17.78
N ARG A 107 -6.50 7.72 18.48
CA ARG A 107 -7.76 8.44 18.29
C ARG A 107 -7.54 9.88 18.70
N GLU A 108 -7.95 10.83 17.85
CA GLU A 108 -8.02 12.22 18.28
C GLU A 108 -8.89 12.26 19.53
N GLY A 109 -8.34 12.83 20.60
CA GLY A 109 -9.10 13.04 21.81
C GLY A 109 -10.30 13.90 21.44
N ILE A 110 -11.51 13.38 21.66
CA ILE A 110 -12.63 14.27 21.95
C ILE A 110 -12.20 14.94 23.25
N GLU A 111 -11.66 16.14 23.14
CA GLU A 111 -11.39 16.96 24.31
C GLU A 111 -12.74 17.10 25.03
N PRO A 112 -12.90 16.59 26.26
CA PRO A 112 -14.14 16.76 26.98
C PRO A 112 -14.41 18.28 27.02
N PRO A 113 -15.67 18.73 26.79
CA PRO A 113 -15.96 20.15 26.81
C PRO A 113 -15.38 20.75 28.07
N ALA A 114 -14.61 21.83 27.92
CA ALA A 114 -13.95 22.51 29.03
C ALA A 114 -14.95 22.65 30.18
N SER A 115 -14.61 22.07 31.33
CA SER A 115 -15.50 22.08 32.48
C SER A 115 -15.81 23.55 32.82
N PRO A 116 -17.09 23.94 32.98
CA PRO A 116 -17.43 25.29 33.43
C PRO A 116 -16.89 25.61 34.84
N TRP A 117 -16.32 24.61 35.53
CA TRP A 117 -15.81 24.71 36.90
C TRP A 117 -14.28 24.84 37.02
N THR A 118 -13.52 24.88 35.91
CA THR A 118 -12.09 25.23 35.97
C THR A 118 -11.94 26.73 36.29
N ARG A 119 -11.90 27.08 37.57
CA ARG A 119 -11.60 28.44 38.03
C ARG A 119 -10.11 28.73 37.80
N PRO A 120 -9.74 29.86 37.18
CA PRO A 120 -8.36 30.30 37.17
C PRO A 120 -7.99 30.82 38.57
N GLY A 121 -6.93 30.26 39.16
CA GLY A 121 -6.24 30.84 40.31
C GLY A 121 -6.58 30.21 41.65
N GLY A 122 -5.60 29.48 42.19
CA GLY A 122 -5.39 29.20 43.61
C GLY A 122 -3.89 29.33 43.87
#